data_AF-A0A8H7CPC0-F1
#
_entry.id   AF-A0A8H7CPC0-F1
#
_cell.length_a   1.000
_cell.length_b   1.000
_cell.length_c   1.000
_cell.angle_alpha   90.00
_cell.angle_beta   90.00
_cell.angle_gamma   90.00
#
_symmetry.space_group_name_H-M   'P 1'
#
loop_
_entity.id
_entity.type
_entity.pdbx_description
1 polymer ?
#
loop_
_entity_poly.entity_id
_entity_poly.type
_entity_poly.pdbx_seq_one_letter_code
_entity_poly.pdbx_strand_id
1 'polypeptide(L)'
;MHPNYDLKGLARRNLTPPYLSNIAEVTHAAPPQSEDAQRLLILALDGLAHVLSRSKDVWDPFTAADLWCAAAVSPGSGVGDMALDVLWDTLQPKDGENLYKRMVEGKYRGRVDDITIIVCPL
;
A
#
# COMPACT_ATOMS: atom_id res chain seq x y z
N MET A 1 -16.25 14.69 28.22
CA MET A 1 -15.62 15.61 27.25
C MET A 1 -14.12 15.42 27.37
N HIS A 2 -13.43 14.91 26.35
CA HIS A 2 -11.99 14.65 26.43
C HIS A 2 -11.24 16.00 26.48
N PRO A 3 -10.29 16.22 27.39
CA PRO A 3 -9.62 17.51 27.61
C PRO A 3 -8.82 18.07 26.43
N ASN A 4 -8.72 17.33 25.32
CA ASN A 4 -7.95 17.71 24.13
C ASN A 4 -8.78 18.37 23.02
N TYR A 5 -10.09 18.55 23.19
CA TYR A 5 -10.93 19.24 22.22
C TYR A 5 -11.19 20.69 22.63
N ASP A 6 -10.17 21.55 22.50
CA ASP A 6 -10.37 23.00 22.56
C ASP A 6 -11.01 23.51 21.26
N LEU A 7 -12.33 23.45 21.21
CA LEU A 7 -13.14 23.94 20.09
C LEU A 7 -12.92 25.43 19.81
N LYS A 8 -12.57 26.24 20.83
CA LYS A 8 -12.31 27.68 20.66
C LYS A 8 -10.96 27.92 19.97
N GLY A 9 -9.96 27.10 20.28
CA GLY A 9 -8.67 27.08 19.58
C GLY A 9 -8.80 26.61 18.14
N LEU A 10 -9.66 25.62 17.88
CA LEU A 10 -9.94 25.12 16.52
C LEU A 10 -10.62 26.20 15.67
N ALA A 11 -11.65 26.87 16.21
CA ALA A 11 -12.39 27.94 15.50
C ALA A 11 -11.48 29.13 15.11
N ARG A 12 -10.49 29.48 15.94
CA ARG A 12 -9.51 30.54 15.63
C ARG A 12 -8.50 30.17 14.54
N ARG A 13 -8.29 28.88 14.27
CA ARG A 13 -7.39 28.38 13.20
C ARG A 13 -8.13 28.10 11.90
N ASN A 14 -9.46 28.18 11.91
CA ASN A 14 -10.37 27.84 10.81
C ASN A 14 -10.82 29.11 10.07
N LEU A 15 -9.86 29.94 9.65
CA LEU A 15 -10.09 31.31 9.14
C LEU A 15 -10.60 31.34 7.68
N THR A 16 -10.24 30.36 6.87
CA THR A 16 -10.51 30.31 5.42
C THR A 16 -10.86 28.89 4.95
N PRO A 17 -11.99 28.32 5.40
CA PRO A 17 -12.51 27.07 4.84
C PRO A 17 -12.91 27.26 3.36
N PRO A 18 -12.96 26.18 2.54
CA PRO A 18 -12.75 24.78 2.90
C PRO A 18 -11.28 24.33 2.86
N TYR A 19 -10.88 23.48 3.82
CA TYR A 19 -9.50 22.96 3.96
C TYR A 19 -9.30 21.55 3.40
N LEU A 20 -10.38 20.83 3.17
CA LEU A 20 -10.38 19.47 2.64
C LEU A 20 -11.15 19.48 1.33
N SER A 21 -10.54 18.88 0.31
CA SER A 21 -11.14 18.71 -1.00
C SER A 21 -11.40 17.23 -1.24
N ASN A 22 -12.52 16.92 -1.89
CA ASN A 22 -12.80 15.61 -2.45
C ASN A 22 -12.55 15.57 -3.97
N ILE A 23 -12.00 16.64 -4.54
CA ILE A 23 -11.64 16.72 -5.96
C ILE A 23 -10.38 15.88 -6.15
N ALA A 24 -10.48 14.85 -6.99
CA ALA A 24 -9.36 14.01 -7.35
C ALA A 24 -8.38 14.76 -8.26
N GLU A 25 -7.09 14.50 -8.05
CA GLU A 25 -6.07 14.80 -9.06
C GLU A 25 -6.16 13.76 -10.18
N VAL A 26 -6.22 14.22 -11.43
CA VAL A 26 -6.40 13.36 -12.60
C VAL A 26 -5.14 13.40 -13.44
N THR A 27 -4.56 12.23 -13.67
CA THR A 27 -3.41 12.04 -14.55
C THR A 27 -3.78 11.07 -15.68
N HIS A 28 -3.22 11.32 -16.86
CA HIS A 28 -3.38 10.44 -18.02
C HIS A 28 -2.02 9.81 -18.35
N ALA A 29 -1.93 8.50 -18.16
CA ALA A 29 -0.78 7.70 -18.60
C ALA A 29 -1.13 7.01 -19.91
N ALA A 30 -0.33 7.23 -20.96
CA ALA A 30 -0.47 6.47 -22.18
C ALA A 30 -0.07 5.00 -21.93
N PRO A 31 -0.81 4.02 -22.47
CA PRO A 31 -0.40 2.63 -22.35
C PRO A 31 0.98 2.43 -23.02
N PRO A 32 1.86 1.61 -22.43
CA PRO A 32 3.18 1.36 -23.00
C PRO A 32 3.03 0.74 -24.40
N GLN A 33 3.86 1.18 -25.36
CA GLN A 33 3.75 0.75 -26.77
C GLN A 33 4.34 -0.64 -27.04
N SER A 34 5.06 -1.23 -26.08
CA SER A 34 5.67 -2.56 -26.25
C SER A 34 4.60 -3.65 -26.11
N GLU A 35 4.52 -4.54 -27.10
CA GLU A 35 3.63 -5.72 -27.08
C GLU A 35 4.20 -6.88 -26.24
N ASP A 36 5.50 -6.88 -25.94
CA ASP A 36 6.19 -7.98 -25.27
C ASP A 36 6.20 -7.88 -23.74
N ALA A 37 5.74 -6.75 -23.17
CA ALA A 37 5.69 -6.54 -21.73
C ALA A 37 4.29 -6.82 -21.18
N GLN A 38 4.19 -7.67 -20.15
CA GLN A 38 2.95 -7.87 -19.40
C GLN A 38 2.56 -6.54 -18.73
N ARG A 39 1.40 -6.01 -19.11
CA ARG A 39 0.93 -4.70 -18.63
C ARG A 39 0.04 -4.92 -17.42
N LEU A 40 0.37 -4.26 -16.32
CA LEU A 40 -0.36 -4.35 -15.06
C LEU A 40 -0.68 -2.95 -14.54
N LEU A 41 -1.89 -2.80 -14.02
CA LEU A 41 -2.27 -1.69 -13.15
C LEU A 41 -2.46 -2.24 -11.74
N ILE A 42 -1.66 -1.72 -10.80
CA ILE A 42 -1.76 -2.05 -9.38
C ILE A 42 -2.30 -0.84 -8.64
N LEU A 43 -3.45 -1.00 -8.00
CA LEU A 43 -4.03 -0.01 -7.08
C LEU A 43 -3.96 -0.57 -5.67
N ALA A 44 -3.41 0.20 -4.74
CA ALA A 44 -3.30 -0.20 -3.35
C ALA A 44 -3.50 0.96 -2.40
N LEU A 45 -4.00 0.66 -1.19
CA LEU A 45 -3.97 1.60 -0.07
C LEU A 45 -2.56 1.66 0.54
N ASP A 46 -2.30 2.73 1.28
CA ASP A 46 -1.03 3.00 1.96
C ASP A 46 -0.64 1.93 3.00
N GLY A 47 -1.62 1.20 3.54
CA GLY A 47 -1.41 0.02 4.37
C GLY A 47 -0.43 -0.99 3.75
N LEU A 48 -0.47 -1.19 2.44
CA LEU A 48 0.47 -2.09 1.74
C LEU A 48 1.91 -1.54 1.80
N ALA A 49 2.09 -0.26 1.49
CA ALA A 49 3.39 0.39 1.51
C ALA A 49 3.99 0.44 2.92
N HIS A 50 3.15 0.69 3.94
CA HIS A 50 3.56 0.66 5.35
C HIS A 50 4.04 -0.72 5.80
N VAL A 51 3.45 -1.79 5.29
CA VAL A 51 3.92 -3.15 5.58
C VAL A 51 5.22 -3.43 4.85
N LEU A 52 5.33 -3.05 3.59
CA LEU A 52 6.54 -3.22 2.79
C LEU A 52 7.76 -2.53 3.42
N SER A 53 7.59 -1.29 3.91
CA SER A 53 8.68 -0.55 4.55
C SER A 53 9.15 -1.22 5.84
N ARG A 54 8.26 -1.93 6.55
CA ARG A 54 8.62 -2.66 7.78
C ARG A 54 9.22 -4.02 7.52
N SER A 55 8.85 -4.68 6.42
CA SER A 55 9.33 -6.03 6.09
C SER A 55 10.63 -6.01 5.29
N LYS A 56 10.80 -5.03 4.39
CA LYS A 56 11.91 -4.97 3.42
C LYS A 56 12.71 -3.67 3.46
N ASP A 57 12.39 -2.74 4.35
CA ASP A 57 13.02 -1.40 4.46
C ASP A 57 12.96 -0.59 3.16
N VAL A 58 11.88 -0.75 2.40
CA VAL A 58 11.62 0.00 1.16
C VAL A 58 10.62 1.12 1.44
N TRP A 59 11.08 2.36 1.31
CA TRP A 59 10.27 3.57 1.49
C TRP A 59 9.96 4.29 0.18
N ASP A 60 10.76 4.02 -0.86
CA ASP A 60 10.63 4.64 -2.17
C ASP A 60 9.46 4.02 -2.97
N PRO A 61 8.48 4.82 -3.44
CA PRO A 61 7.33 4.31 -4.18
C PRO A 61 7.68 3.63 -5.50
N PHE A 62 8.73 4.08 -6.19
CA PHE A 62 9.12 3.48 -7.47
C PHE A 62 9.69 2.08 -7.28
N THR A 63 10.59 1.93 -6.30
CA THR A 63 11.14 0.64 -5.89
C THR A 63 10.04 -0.30 -5.38
N ALA A 64 9.06 0.22 -4.63
CA ALA A 64 7.90 -0.55 -4.19
C ALA A 64 7.06 -1.06 -5.37
N ALA A 65 6.79 -0.18 -6.36
CA ALA A 65 6.03 -0.53 -7.55
C ALA A 65 6.72 -1.64 -8.36
N ASP A 66 8.04 -1.56 -8.56
CA ASP A 66 8.80 -2.59 -9.27
C ASP A 66 8.72 -3.96 -8.57
N LEU A 67 8.80 -3.97 -7.23
CA LEU A 67 8.67 -5.20 -6.44
C LEU A 67 7.26 -5.79 -6.55
N TRP A 68 6.21 -4.96 -6.47
CA TRP A 68 4.84 -5.43 -6.62
C TRP A 68 4.57 -5.96 -8.03
N CYS A 69 5.07 -5.30 -9.06
CA CYS A 69 5.00 -5.81 -10.44
C CYS A 69 5.68 -7.17 -10.57
N ALA A 70 6.90 -7.32 -10.02
CA ALA A 70 7.62 -8.59 -10.05
C ALA A 70 6.87 -9.71 -9.31
N ALA A 71 6.28 -9.39 -8.16
CA ALA A 71 5.47 -10.33 -7.37
C ALA A 71 4.18 -10.74 -8.11
N ALA A 72 3.49 -9.80 -8.75
CA ALA A 72 2.27 -10.06 -9.49
C ALA A 72 2.48 -11.00 -10.70
N VAL A 73 3.65 -10.94 -11.35
CA VAL A 73 3.95 -11.81 -12.51
C VAL A 73 4.60 -13.14 -12.13
N SER A 74 5.11 -13.26 -10.91
CA SER A 74 5.82 -14.44 -10.43
C SER A 74 4.97 -15.16 -9.37
N PRO A 75 4.15 -16.16 -9.74
CA PRO A 75 3.20 -16.76 -8.82
C PRO A 75 3.92 -17.41 -7.62
N GLY A 76 3.76 -16.80 -6.45
CA GLY A 76 4.36 -17.27 -5.18
C GLY A 76 3.36 -17.97 -4.26
N SER A 77 2.06 -17.65 -4.39
CA SER A 77 0.97 -18.18 -3.57
C SER A 77 0.47 -19.55 -4.01
N GLY A 78 0.69 -19.92 -5.28
CA GLY A 78 0.13 -21.14 -5.89
C GLY A 78 -1.38 -21.10 -6.14
N VAL A 79 -2.05 -19.97 -5.85
CA VAL A 79 -3.50 -19.78 -6.00
C VAL A 79 -3.86 -19.15 -7.37
N GLY A 80 -2.88 -18.52 -8.03
CA GLY A 80 -3.09 -17.82 -9.31
C GLY A 80 -3.76 -16.44 -9.15
N ASP A 81 -3.79 -15.90 -7.92
CA ASP A 81 -4.29 -14.56 -7.63
C ASP A 81 -3.11 -13.60 -7.43
N MET A 82 -2.92 -12.73 -8.42
CA MET A 82 -1.81 -11.76 -8.45
C MET A 82 -1.84 -10.79 -7.26
N ALA A 83 -3.02 -10.45 -6.72
CA ALA A 83 -3.12 -9.57 -5.57
C ALA A 83 -2.62 -10.26 -4.29
N LEU A 84 -2.92 -11.56 -4.15
CA LEU A 84 -2.38 -12.37 -3.06
C LEU A 84 -0.88 -12.60 -3.19
N ASP A 85 -0.36 -12.75 -4.42
CA ASP A 85 1.08 -12.85 -4.67
C ASP A 85 1.82 -11.58 -4.22
N VAL A 86 1.29 -10.40 -4.56
CA VAL A 86 1.81 -9.11 -4.09
C VAL A 86 1.77 -9.01 -2.57
N LEU A 87 0.65 -9.40 -1.95
CA LEU A 87 0.51 -9.37 -0.49
C LEU A 87 1.52 -10.30 0.18
N TRP A 88 1.69 -11.52 -0.33
CA TRP A 88 2.62 -12.49 0.25
C TRP A 88 4.07 -12.08 0.10
N ASP A 89 4.46 -11.60 -1.06
CA ASP A 89 5.80 -11.05 -1.25
C ASP A 89 6.04 -9.89 -0.29
N THR A 90 5.05 -9.01 -0.10
CA THR A 90 5.16 -7.85 0.80
C THR A 90 5.30 -8.27 2.27
N LEU A 91 4.65 -9.35 2.69
CA LEU A 91 4.71 -9.85 4.08
C LEU A 91 5.94 -10.72 4.36
N GLN A 92 6.60 -11.24 3.34
CA GLN A 92 7.83 -12.03 3.47
C GLN A 92 9.06 -11.11 3.51
N PRO A 93 9.77 -11.02 4.65
CA PRO A 93 11.04 -10.30 4.70
C PRO A 93 12.11 -11.03 3.89
N LYS A 94 13.10 -10.29 3.37
CA LYS A 94 14.27 -10.87 2.67
C LYS A 94 15.07 -11.83 3.55
N ASP A 95 15.19 -11.52 4.85
CA ASP A 95 15.96 -12.27 5.83
C ASP A 95 15.20 -12.35 7.17
N GLY A 96 14.41 -13.40 7.41
CA GLY A 96 13.85 -13.66 8.74
C GLY A 96 12.45 -14.28 8.81
N GLU A 97 11.84 -14.18 9.99
CA GLU A 97 10.48 -14.68 10.25
C GLU A 97 9.42 -13.86 9.51
N ASN A 98 8.57 -14.55 8.75
CA ASN A 98 7.42 -13.99 8.03
C ASN A 98 6.57 -13.05 8.93
N LEU A 99 6.31 -11.83 8.46
CA LEU A 99 5.53 -10.83 9.20
C LEU A 99 4.13 -11.36 9.52
N TYR A 100 3.52 -12.09 8.58
CA TYR A 100 2.24 -12.77 8.77
C TYR A 100 2.26 -13.71 9.98
N LYS A 101 3.30 -14.54 10.10
CA LYS A 101 3.46 -15.46 11.24
C LYS A 101 3.50 -14.68 12.55
N ARG A 102 4.25 -13.58 12.60
CA ARG A 102 4.30 -12.72 13.80
C ARG A 102 2.97 -12.08 14.13
N MET A 103 2.16 -11.72 13.12
CA MET A 103 0.83 -11.16 13.32
C MET A 103 -0.13 -12.23 13.88
N VAL A 104 -0.14 -13.43 13.30
CA VAL A 104 -0.96 -14.56 13.76
C VAL A 104 -0.58 -15.00 15.18
N GLU A 105 0.71 -15.02 15.49
CA GLU A 105 1.20 -15.38 16.83
C GLU A 105 1.07 -14.25 17.87
N GLY A 106 0.55 -13.08 17.49
CA GLY A 106 0.43 -11.91 18.38
C GLY A 106 1.77 -11.31 18.81
N LYS A 107 2.87 -11.65 18.13
CA LYS A 107 4.23 -11.15 18.38
C LYS A 107 4.55 -9.86 17.64
N TYR A 108 3.64 -9.42 16.77
CA TYR A 108 3.74 -8.15 16.08
C TYR A 108 3.22 -7.02 16.98
N ARG A 109 4.10 -6.07 17.31
CA ARG A 109 3.80 -4.96 18.24
C ARG A 109 3.36 -3.67 17.53
N GLY A 110 3.29 -3.67 16.21
CA GLY A 110 2.86 -2.50 15.42
C GLY A 110 1.36 -2.54 15.11
N ARG A 111 0.79 -1.37 14.80
CA ARG A 111 -0.50 -1.31 14.09
C ARG A 111 -0.26 -1.71 12.63
N VAL A 112 -1.15 -2.51 12.07
CA VAL A 112 -1.31 -2.70 10.62
C VAL A 112 -2.59 -1.99 10.23
N ASP A 113 -2.53 -1.22 9.16
CA ASP A 113 -3.71 -0.57 8.60
C ASP A 113 -4.42 -1.49 7.62
N ASP A 114 -5.63 -1.12 7.21
CA ASP A 114 -6.36 -1.90 6.22
C ASP A 114 -5.56 -1.99 4.91
N ILE A 115 -5.44 -3.19 4.36
CA ILE A 115 -4.73 -3.46 3.11
C ILE A 115 -5.76 -3.85 2.06
N THR A 116 -5.85 -3.04 1.00
CA THR A 116 -6.63 -3.35 -0.19
C THR A 116 -5.69 -3.29 -1.39
N ILE A 117 -5.77 -4.30 -2.25
CA ILE A 117 -4.95 -4.44 -3.45
C ILE A 117 -5.88 -4.84 -4.60
N ILE A 118 -5.75 -4.16 -5.73
CA ILE A 118 -6.41 -4.51 -6.99
C ILE A 118 -5.32 -4.61 -8.06
N VAL A 119 -5.26 -5.75 -8.73
CA VAL A 119 -4.34 -5.98 -9.85
C VAL A 119 -5.16 -6.20 -11.11
N CYS A 120 -4.98 -5.33 -12.10
CA CYS A 120 -5.67 -5.40 -13.39
C CYS A 120 -4.65 -5.63 -14.51
N PRO A 121 -4.73 -6.75 -15.25
CA PRO A 121 -4.03 -6.92 -16.52
C PRO A 121 -4.57 -5.93 -17.56
N LEU A 122 -3.69 -5.31 -18.35
CA LEU A 122 -4.03 -4.32 -19.38
C LEU A 122 -3.68 -4.80 -20.79
#